data_AF-A0A7K4INA8-F1
#
_entry.id   AF-A0A7K4INA8-F1
#
_cell.length_a   1.000
_cell.length_b   1.000
_cell.length_c   1.000
_cell.angle_alpha   90.00
_cell.angle_beta   90.00
_cell.angle_gamma   90.00
#
_symmetry.space_group_name_H-M   'P 1'
#
loop_
_entity.id
_entity.type
_entity.pdbx_description
1 polymer ?
#
loop_
_entity_poly.entity_id
_entity_poly.type
_entity_poly.pdbx_seq_one_letter_code
_entity_poly.pdbx_strand_id
1 'polypeptide(L)'
;MELKISPDLSERFTGLQALIAHIRGIKVEKGSIELEDFKEKIIKEVKEKYDIESLKDVPILRAYRDFFWRVGIDPLRFDLLLRH
;
A
#
# COMPACT_ATOMS: atom_id res chain seq x y z
N MET A 1 -5.15 22.14 -4.61
CA MET A 1 -3.73 21.80 -4.86
C MET A 1 -3.72 20.99 -6.14
N GLU A 2 -2.84 21.32 -7.09
CA GLU A 2 -2.78 20.69 -8.41
C GLU A 2 -1.41 20.03 -8.57
N LEU A 3 -1.38 18.74 -8.90
CA LEU A 3 -0.13 18.02 -9.17
C LEU A 3 0.17 18.18 -10.65
N LYS A 4 1.24 18.88 -10.99
CA LYS A 4 1.68 18.98 -12.38
C LYS A 4 2.50 17.74 -12.73
N ILE A 5 2.05 16.98 -13.73
CA ILE A 5 2.81 15.87 -14.30
C ILE A 5 3.82 16.46 -15.29
N SER A 6 5.08 16.02 -15.23
CA SER A 6 6.10 16.51 -16.15
C SER A 6 5.84 15.98 -17.58
N PRO A 7 6.19 16.75 -18.63
CA PRO A 7 5.92 16.37 -20.02
C PRO A 7 6.51 15.00 -20.40
N ASP A 8 7.73 14.72 -19.93
CA ASP A 8 8.41 13.44 -20.16
C ASP A 8 7.67 12.24 -19.56
N LEU A 9 6.96 12.44 -18.43
CA LEU A 9 6.13 11.39 -17.84
C LEU A 9 4.81 11.21 -18.57
N SER A 10 4.16 12.30 -19.00
CA SER A 10 2.88 12.20 -19.72
C SER A 10 3.04 11.57 -21.11
N GLU A 11 4.18 11.80 -21.77
CA GLU A 11 4.51 11.18 -23.05
C GLU A 11 4.82 9.68 -22.89
N ARG A 12 5.60 9.30 -21.86
CA ARG A 12 5.98 7.90 -21.62
C ARG A 12 4.83 7.06 -21.06
N PHE A 13 3.92 7.66 -20.30
CA PHE A 13 2.81 6.97 -19.62
C PHE A 13 1.47 7.64 -19.94
N THR A 14 0.98 7.40 -21.16
CA THR A 14 -0.31 7.92 -21.60
C THR A 14 -1.45 7.45 -20.68
N GLY A 15 -2.22 8.39 -20.15
CA GLY A 15 -3.32 8.10 -19.23
C GLY A 15 -2.95 8.08 -17.74
N LEU A 16 -1.71 8.44 -17.38
CA LEU A 16 -1.32 8.61 -15.98
C LEU A 16 -2.16 9.70 -15.30
N GLN A 17 -2.81 9.35 -14.20
CA GLN A 17 -3.61 10.26 -13.38
C GLN A 17 -3.10 10.25 -11.95
N ALA A 18 -3.06 11.43 -11.32
CA ALA A 18 -2.75 11.57 -9.90
C ALA A 18 -3.89 12.31 -9.21
N LEU A 19 -4.48 11.68 -8.20
CA LEU A 19 -5.53 12.27 -7.38
C LEU A 19 -4.90 12.88 -6.13
N ILE A 20 -5.25 14.12 -5.83
CA ILE A 20 -4.85 14.80 -4.59
C ILE A 20 -6.04 14.85 -3.64
N ALA A 21 -5.87 14.32 -2.44
CA ALA A 21 -6.78 14.53 -1.31
C ALA A 21 -6.11 15.42 -0.26
N HIS A 22 -6.87 16.36 0.32
CA HIS A 22 -6.42 17.18 1.43
C HIS A 22 -7.29 16.91 2.66
N ILE A 23 -6.68 16.35 3.69
CA ILE A 23 -7.36 16.00 4.94
C ILE A 23 -6.91 17.02 6.01
N ARG A 24 -7.87 17.64 6.69
CA ARG A 24 -7.65 18.64 7.75
C ARG A 24 -8.23 18.15 9.07
N GLY A 25 -7.74 18.71 10.18
CA GLY A 25 -8.26 18.40 11.52
C GLY A 25 -7.88 17.01 12.03
N ILE A 26 -6.76 16.46 11.53
CA ILE A 26 -6.27 15.15 11.96
C ILE A 26 -5.66 15.29 13.35
N LYS A 27 -6.08 14.45 14.29
CA LYS A 27 -5.41 14.28 15.59
C LYS A 27 -4.37 13.18 15.43
N VAL A 28 -3.09 13.52 15.62
CA VAL A 28 -2.00 12.56 15.55
C VAL A 28 -1.66 12.11 16.97
N GLU A 29 -1.80 10.82 17.22
CA GLU A 29 -1.50 10.18 18.49
C GLU A 29 -0.59 8.98 18.25
N LYS A 30 0.17 8.56 19.27
CA LYS A 30 1.06 7.39 19.16
C LYS A 30 0.29 6.07 19.00
N GLY A 31 -0.97 6.05 19.40
CA GLY A 31 -1.87 4.90 19.28
C GLY A 31 -3.17 5.16 20.01
N SER A 32 -4.19 4.36 19.71
CA SER A 32 -5.47 4.32 20.42
C SER A 32 -5.93 2.88 20.58
N ILE A 33 -6.69 2.59 21.63
CA ILE A 33 -7.24 1.24 21.89
C ILE A 33 -8.10 0.78 20.70
N GLU A 34 -8.94 1.68 20.19
CA GLU A 34 -9.78 1.44 19.02
C GLU A 34 -8.96 1.05 17.78
N LEU A 35 -7.77 1.66 17.58
CA LEU A 35 -6.88 1.32 16.48
C LEU A 35 -6.25 -0.06 16.66
N GLU A 36 -5.86 -0.43 17.89
CA GLU A 36 -5.33 -1.77 18.17
C GLU A 36 -6.40 -2.85 17.97
N ASP A 37 -7.61 -2.64 18.49
CA ASP A 37 -8.75 -3.55 18.29
C ASP A 37 -9.09 -3.71 16.80
N PHE A 38 -9.03 -2.61 16.05
CA PHE A 38 -9.25 -2.64 14.60
C PHE A 38 -8.16 -3.45 13.88
N LYS A 39 -6.89 -3.29 14.25
CA LYS A 39 -5.79 -4.10 13.69
C LYS A 39 -6.03 -5.59 13.95
N GLU A 40 -6.40 -5.96 15.18
CA GLU A 40 -6.67 -7.36 15.52
C GLU A 40 -7.81 -7.94 14.68
N LYS A 41 -8.90 -7.18 14.52
CA LYS A 41 -10.03 -7.59 13.68
C LYS A 41 -9.58 -7.85 12.24
N ILE A 42 -8.84 -6.93 11.62
CA ILE A 42 -8.36 -7.08 10.25
C ILE A 42 -7.41 -8.29 10.13
N ILE A 43 -6.49 -8.46 11.09
CA ILE A 43 -5.56 -9.61 11.11
C ILE A 43 -6.35 -10.93 11.17
N LYS A 44 -7.38 -11.00 12.01
CA LYS A 44 -8.24 -12.17 12.12
C LYS A 44 -8.96 -12.47 10.80
N GLU A 45 -9.62 -11.47 10.22
CA GLU A 45 -10.32 -11.62 8.94
C GLU A 45 -9.38 -12.09 7.81
N VAL A 46 -8.15 -11.56 7.76
CA VAL A 46 -7.14 -11.97 6.78
C VAL A 46 -6.72 -13.43 6.99
N LYS A 47 -6.46 -13.84 8.24
CA LYS A 47 -6.07 -15.22 8.57
C LYS A 47 -7.19 -16.23 8.30
N GLU A 48 -8.45 -15.83 8.48
CA GLU A 48 -9.60 -16.69 8.15
C GLU A 48 -9.81 -16.81 6.63
N LYS A 49 -9.50 -15.75 5.88
CA LYS A 49 -9.73 -15.69 4.44
C LYS A 49 -8.62 -16.34 3.61
N TYR A 50 -7.38 -16.32 4.07
CA TYR A 50 -6.24 -16.77 3.29
C TYR A 50 -5.43 -17.83 4.04
N ASP A 51 -5.07 -18.88 3.32
CA ASP A 51 -4.07 -19.84 3.76
C ASP A 51 -2.66 -19.41 3.31
N ILE A 52 -1.68 -19.58 4.19
CA ILE A 52 -0.31 -19.10 3.97
C ILE A 52 0.36 -19.79 2.77
N GLU A 53 0.06 -21.06 2.51
CA GLU A 53 0.66 -21.82 1.40
C GLU A 53 0.09 -21.33 0.05
N SER A 54 -1.20 -21.01 0.04
CA SER A 54 -1.92 -20.50 -1.14
C SER A 54 -1.74 -19.00 -1.41
N LEU A 55 -1.23 -18.23 -0.44
CA LEU A 55 -1.13 -16.77 -0.52
C LEU A 55 -0.31 -16.28 -1.73
N LYS A 56 0.71 -17.06 -2.13
CA LYS A 56 1.57 -16.79 -3.31
C LYS A 56 0.82 -16.84 -4.64
N ASP A 57 -0.32 -17.51 -4.66
CA ASP A 57 -1.18 -17.77 -5.83
C ASP A 57 -2.35 -16.79 -5.92
N VAL A 58 -2.58 -15.96 -4.90
CA VAL A 58 -3.59 -14.91 -4.92
C VAL A 58 -3.23 -13.86 -6.00
N PRO A 59 -4.07 -13.66 -7.05
CA PRO A 59 -3.71 -12.86 -8.22
C PRO A 59 -3.31 -11.42 -7.90
N ILE A 60 -4.03 -10.76 -6.99
CA ILE A 60 -3.74 -9.36 -6.60
C ILE A 60 -2.39 -9.24 -5.87
N LEU A 61 -2.06 -10.20 -5.00
CA LEU A 61 -0.80 -10.21 -4.25
C LEU A 61 0.39 -10.57 -5.15
N ARG A 62 0.17 -11.49 -6.11
CA ARG A 62 1.15 -11.79 -7.16
C ARG A 62 1.43 -10.56 -8.02
N ALA A 63 0.39 -9.89 -8.52
CA ALA A 63 0.54 -8.69 -9.33
C ALA A 63 1.27 -7.56 -8.58
N TYR A 64 0.97 -7.37 -7.29
CA TYR A 64 1.71 -6.46 -6.41
C TYR A 64 3.20 -6.81 -6.36
N ARG A 65 3.50 -8.07 -6.05
CA ARG A 65 4.88 -8.56 -5.91
C ARG A 65 5.69 -8.45 -7.21
N ASP A 66 5.07 -8.84 -8.32
CA ASP A 66 5.66 -8.80 -9.66
C ASP A 66 5.94 -7.35 -10.10
N PHE A 67 5.04 -6.42 -9.78
CA PHE A 67 5.24 -5.00 -10.04
C PHE A 67 6.49 -4.47 -9.34
N PHE A 68 6.64 -4.73 -8.03
CA PHE A 68 7.79 -4.24 -7.26
C PHE A 68 9.11 -4.87 -7.72
N TRP A 69 9.10 -6.18 -8.00
CA TRP A 69 10.29 -6.82 -8.58
C TRP A 69 10.69 -6.22 -9.91
N ARG A 70 9.72 -5.93 -10.79
CA ARG A 70 10.00 -5.32 -12.10
C ARG A 70 10.64 -3.93 -12.00
N VAL A 71 10.37 -3.19 -10.93
CA VAL A 71 10.98 -1.88 -10.66
C VAL A 71 12.23 -1.96 -9.75
N GLY A 72 12.73 -3.17 -9.47
CA GLY A 72 13.96 -3.40 -8.70
C GLY A 72 13.79 -3.24 -7.18
N ILE A 73 12.55 -3.18 -6.68
CA ILE A 73 12.23 -3.05 -5.26
C ILE A 73 11.85 -4.43 -4.73
N ASP A 74 12.36 -4.80 -3.55
CA ASP A 74 11.89 -6.02 -2.90
C ASP A 74 10.57 -5.71 -2.18
N PRO A 75 9.44 -6.32 -2.58
CA PRO A 75 8.16 -6.10 -1.92
C PRO A 75 8.14 -6.49 -0.44
N LEU A 76 9.11 -7.31 0.03
CA LEU A 76 9.25 -7.68 1.44
C LEU A 76 10.11 -6.70 2.25
N ARG A 77 10.95 -5.86 1.61
CA ARG A 77 11.81 -4.88 2.32
C ARG A 77 11.06 -3.68 2.91
N PHE A 78 9.78 -3.48 2.57
CA PHE A 78 9.01 -2.36 3.13
C PHE A 78 8.81 -2.45 4.64
N ASP A 79 8.93 -3.63 5.25
CA ASP A 79 8.85 -3.80 6.71
C ASP A 79 10.02 -3.14 7.47
N LEU A 80 11.18 -2.97 6.81
CA LEU A 80 12.40 -2.39 7.38
C LEU A 80 12.36 -0.85 7.40
N LEU A 81 11.54 -0.22 6.54
CA LEU A 81 11.46 1.24 6.43
C LEU A 81 10.46 1.89 7.40
N LEU A 82 9.60 1.10 8.03
CA LEU A 82 8.57 1.57 8.98
C LEU A 82 9.00 1.45 10.46
N ARG A 83 10.29 1.16 10.73
CA ARG A 83 10.86 1.04 12.08
C ARG A 83 11.49 2.32 12.64
N HIS A 84 11.04 3.49 12.20
CA HIS A 84 11.53 4.79 12.69
C HIS A 84 10.44 5.62 13.33
#